data_AF-Q648L0-F1
#
_entry.id   AF-Q648L0-F1
#
_cell.length_a   1.000
_cell.length_b   1.000
_cell.length_c   1.000
_cell.angle_alpha   90.00
_cell.angle_beta   90.00
_cell.angle_gamma   90.00
#
_symmetry.space_group_name_H-M   'P 1'
#
loop_
_entity.id
_entity.type
_entity.pdbx_description
1 polymer ?
#
loop_
_entity_poly.entity_id
_entity_poly.type
_entity_poly.pdbx_seq_one_letter_code
_entity_poly.pdbx_strand_id
1 'polypeptide(L)'
;MGIIDRLKEKGNKQMKTSIQKMEEAKRLRKGEIGYYGLDDWWLNTFTEEERNIIRNTYQPMGLGSDSLVKNEILSSSQSKLAFLSGLSSWFKKPEYYLIAKKILEKAETLVDKTGNILDVHFFYQNKIQIYYRNRDIDSNALDLATQACKQQISISKEAAKAFKKEFKGNLPEHTGYKQLAIIRDKQKDYESVIQISKQAKSEGWNGDWDKRIDKAIQKLEKVKK
;
A
#
# COMPACT_ATOMS: atom_id res chain seq x y z
N MET A 1 14.24 24.94 -41.60
CA MET A 1 12.89 24.62 -41.07
C MET A 1 12.31 25.86 -40.42
N GLY A 2 11.22 26.40 -40.97
CA GLY A 2 10.67 27.69 -40.55
C GLY A 2 10.01 27.63 -39.16
N ILE A 3 9.83 28.78 -38.52
CA ILE A 3 9.10 28.89 -37.24
C ILE A 3 7.67 28.33 -37.39
N ILE A 4 7.03 28.55 -38.55
CA ILE A 4 5.68 28.08 -38.88
C ILE A 4 5.62 26.55 -38.98
N ASP A 5 6.62 25.90 -39.57
CA ASP A 5 6.66 24.43 -39.70
C ASP A 5 6.77 23.76 -38.33
N ARG A 6 7.61 24.32 -37.44
CA ARG A 6 7.77 23.84 -36.06
C ARG A 6 6.51 24.01 -35.21
N LEU A 7 5.71 25.05 -35.46
CA LEU A 7 4.43 25.25 -34.77
C LEU A 7 3.37 24.27 -35.27
N LYS A 8 3.33 23.99 -36.58
CA LYS A 8 2.42 22.97 -37.17
C LYS A 8 2.75 21.57 -36.69
N GLU A 9 4.03 21.19 -36.64
CA GLU A 9 4.46 19.88 -36.10
C GLU A 9 4.12 19.73 -34.61
N LYS A 10 4.35 20.77 -33.80
CA LYS A 10 3.97 20.75 -32.38
C LYS A 10 2.46 20.59 -32.18
N GLY A 11 1.65 21.34 -32.93
CA GLY A 11 0.19 21.23 -32.87
C GLY A 11 -0.31 19.84 -33.29
N ASN A 12 0.26 19.26 -34.35
CA ASN A 12 -0.14 17.95 -34.86
C ASN A 12 0.26 16.80 -33.90
N LYS A 13 1.44 16.92 -33.26
CA LYS A 13 1.88 15.98 -32.21
C LYS A 13 0.95 16.06 -30.99
N GLN A 14 0.61 17.27 -30.54
CA GLN A 14 -0.26 17.49 -29.38
C GLN A 14 -1.70 17.00 -29.62
N MET A 15 -2.22 17.17 -30.84
CA MET A 15 -3.53 16.65 -31.25
C MET A 15 -3.56 15.12 -31.30
N LYS A 16 -2.53 14.47 -31.88
CA LYS A 16 -2.39 13.01 -31.87
C LYS A 16 -2.33 12.44 -30.45
N THR A 17 -1.56 13.06 -29.56
CA THR A 17 -1.51 12.67 -28.15
C THR A 17 -2.87 12.80 -27.46
N SER A 18 -3.66 13.82 -27.80
CA SER A 18 -4.98 14.04 -27.22
C SER A 18 -6.01 12.99 -27.69
N ILE A 19 -5.99 12.64 -28.98
CA ILE A 19 -6.85 11.58 -29.55
C ILE A 19 -6.50 10.21 -28.94
N GLN A 20 -5.21 9.90 -28.84
CA GLN A 20 -4.75 8.65 -28.24
C GLN A 20 -5.18 8.53 -26.77
N LYS A 21 -5.06 9.61 -25.99
CA LYS A 21 -5.57 9.65 -24.61
C LYS A 21 -7.08 9.45 -24.53
N MET A 22 -7.87 10.00 -25.45
CA MET A 22 -9.33 9.81 -25.48
C MET A 22 -9.73 8.36 -25.81
N GLU A 23 -9.03 7.72 -26.76
CA GLU A 23 -9.27 6.32 -27.09
C GLU A 23 -8.84 5.38 -25.97
N GLU A 24 -7.70 5.67 -25.32
CA GLU A 24 -7.24 4.94 -24.14
C GLU A 24 -8.21 5.11 -22.96
N ALA A 25 -8.69 6.33 -22.69
CA ALA A 25 -9.71 6.58 -21.68
C ALA A 25 -11.02 5.81 -21.96
N LYS A 26 -11.46 5.72 -23.22
CA LYS A 26 -12.62 4.89 -23.60
C LYS A 26 -12.39 3.41 -23.29
N ARG A 27 -11.19 2.88 -23.52
CA ARG A 27 -10.83 1.49 -23.19
C ARG A 27 -10.74 1.29 -21.67
N LEU A 28 -10.17 2.26 -20.95
CA LEU A 28 -10.01 2.24 -19.49
C LEU A 28 -11.31 2.32 -18.71
N ARG A 29 -12.44 2.65 -19.34
CA ARG A 29 -13.76 2.49 -18.70
C ARG A 29 -14.16 1.03 -18.47
N LYS A 30 -13.33 0.08 -18.93
CA LYS A 30 -13.40 -1.35 -18.59
C LYS A 30 -12.26 -1.72 -17.63
N GLY A 31 -12.32 -2.92 -17.09
CA GLY A 31 -11.36 -3.45 -16.13
C GLY A 31 -11.52 -2.83 -14.74
N GLU A 32 -10.60 -3.20 -13.85
CA GLU A 32 -10.59 -2.72 -12.46
C GLU A 32 -10.39 -1.20 -12.38
N ILE A 33 -9.54 -0.64 -13.25
CA ILE A 33 -9.31 0.81 -13.29
C ILE A 33 -10.60 1.57 -13.64
N GLY A 34 -11.35 1.10 -14.64
CA GLY A 34 -12.61 1.71 -15.03
C GLY A 34 -13.71 1.53 -14.00
N TYR A 35 -13.88 0.31 -13.50
CA TYR A 35 -14.88 -0.03 -12.49
C TYR A 35 -14.76 0.86 -11.25
N TYR A 36 -13.53 1.10 -10.79
CA TYR A 36 -13.28 1.95 -9.64
C TYR A 36 -13.17 3.45 -9.98
N GLY A 37 -13.40 3.88 -11.22
CA GLY A 37 -13.27 5.29 -11.62
C GLY A 37 -11.88 5.87 -11.31
N LEU A 38 -10.85 5.13 -11.72
CA LEU A 38 -9.44 5.44 -11.49
C LEU A 38 -8.72 5.83 -12.80
N ASP A 39 -9.43 5.95 -13.91
CA ASP A 39 -8.93 6.22 -15.25
C ASP A 39 -8.14 7.53 -15.35
N ASP A 40 -8.69 8.64 -14.83
CA ASP A 40 -7.99 9.93 -14.81
C ASP A 40 -6.69 9.87 -14.01
N TRP A 41 -6.72 9.24 -12.83
CA TRP A 41 -5.52 9.08 -12.01
C TRP A 41 -4.49 8.21 -12.71
N TRP A 42 -4.93 7.09 -13.29
CA TRP A 42 -4.10 6.12 -13.98
C TRP A 42 -3.36 6.72 -15.18
N LEU A 43 -4.06 7.49 -16.01
CA LEU A 43 -3.48 8.14 -17.20
C LEU A 43 -2.54 9.30 -16.87
N ASN A 44 -2.79 10.02 -15.77
CA ASN A 44 -2.01 11.20 -15.42
C ASN A 44 -0.84 10.91 -14.47
N THR A 45 -0.88 9.80 -13.73
CA THR A 45 0.14 9.47 -12.72
C THR A 45 1.23 8.55 -13.25
N PHE A 46 0.86 7.60 -14.12
CA PHE A 46 1.78 6.61 -14.67
C PHE A 46 2.13 6.93 -16.12
N THR A 47 3.40 6.76 -16.48
CA THR A 47 3.83 6.75 -17.88
C THR A 47 3.33 5.49 -18.59
N GLU A 48 3.36 5.47 -19.92
CA GLU A 48 3.00 4.26 -20.68
C GLU A 48 3.89 3.05 -20.32
N GLU A 49 5.19 3.30 -20.11
CA GLU A 49 6.16 2.30 -19.63
C GLU A 49 5.72 1.71 -18.28
N GLU A 50 5.42 2.57 -17.29
CA GLU A 50 4.97 2.16 -15.96
C GLU A 50 3.64 1.40 -16.04
N ARG A 51 2.70 1.85 -16.86
CA ARG A 51 1.43 1.15 -17.08
C ARG A 51 1.64 -0.24 -17.66
N ASN A 52 2.57 -0.41 -18.61
CA ASN A 52 2.91 -1.71 -19.17
C ASN A 52 3.58 -2.62 -18.14
N ILE A 53 4.49 -2.09 -17.33
CA ILE A 53 5.07 -2.83 -16.20
C ILE A 53 3.97 -3.30 -15.24
N ILE A 54 3.07 -2.40 -14.83
CA ILE A 54 1.99 -2.74 -13.90
C ILE A 54 1.10 -3.85 -14.48
N ARG A 55 0.69 -3.74 -15.75
CA ARG A 55 -0.14 -4.74 -16.43
C ARG A 55 0.55 -6.10 -16.54
N ASN A 56 1.85 -6.12 -16.83
CA ASN A 56 2.61 -7.37 -16.97
C ASN A 56 2.91 -8.02 -15.61
N THR A 57 3.10 -7.23 -14.55
CA THR A 57 3.37 -7.74 -13.20
C THR A 57 2.09 -8.19 -12.50
N TYR A 58 1.01 -7.42 -12.64
CA TYR A 58 -0.26 -7.71 -11.98
C TYR A 58 -1.06 -8.74 -12.79
N GLN A 59 -0.92 -10.01 -12.40
CA GLN A 59 -1.60 -11.15 -13.02
C GLN A 59 -2.30 -11.98 -11.92
N PRO A 60 -3.34 -11.43 -11.28
CA PRO A 60 -4.09 -12.15 -10.26
C PRO A 60 -4.73 -13.41 -10.85
N MET A 61 -4.69 -14.50 -10.09
CA MET A 61 -5.24 -15.79 -10.51
C MET A 61 -6.75 -15.65 -10.80
N GLY A 62 -7.20 -16.21 -11.93
CA GLY A 62 -8.63 -16.33 -12.25
C GLY A 62 -9.27 -15.11 -12.93
N LEU A 63 -8.56 -13.98 -13.07
CA LEU A 63 -9.09 -12.79 -13.77
C LEU A 63 -8.65 -12.71 -15.24
N GLY A 64 -7.83 -13.64 -15.73
CA GLY A 64 -7.34 -13.60 -17.11
C GLY A 64 -6.31 -12.48 -17.36
N SER A 65 -5.82 -12.39 -18.59
CA SER A 65 -4.79 -11.39 -18.92
C SER A 65 -5.37 -9.99 -18.96
N ASP A 66 -4.64 -9.02 -18.37
CA ASP A 66 -4.92 -7.59 -18.49
C ASP A 66 -6.25 -7.14 -17.83
N SER A 67 -6.56 -7.73 -16.68
CA SER A 67 -7.77 -7.47 -15.87
C SER A 67 -7.96 -5.99 -15.51
N LEU A 68 -6.85 -5.26 -15.38
CA LEU A 68 -6.85 -3.85 -15.02
C LEU A 68 -7.64 -2.97 -16.00
N VAL A 69 -7.65 -3.31 -17.29
CA VAL A 69 -8.17 -2.41 -18.34
C VAL A 69 -9.10 -3.05 -19.36
N LYS A 70 -9.19 -4.39 -19.42
CA LYS A 70 -9.96 -5.08 -20.48
C LYS A 70 -11.26 -5.71 -20.01
N ASN A 71 -11.29 -6.29 -18.82
CA ASN A 71 -12.42 -7.12 -18.40
C ASN A 71 -13.64 -6.29 -18.01
N GLU A 72 -14.84 -6.71 -18.41
CA GLU A 72 -16.05 -6.10 -17.86
C GLU A 72 -16.30 -6.63 -16.46
N ILE A 73 -16.25 -5.73 -15.48
CA ILE A 73 -16.53 -6.05 -14.08
C ILE A 73 -17.96 -5.60 -13.81
N LEU A 74 -18.85 -6.59 -13.68
CA LEU A 74 -20.27 -6.35 -13.42
C LEU A 74 -20.53 -6.00 -11.95
N SER A 75 -19.76 -6.59 -11.05
CA SER A 75 -19.80 -6.28 -9.62
C SER A 75 -18.52 -6.73 -8.92
N SER A 76 -18.21 -6.10 -7.80
CA SER A 76 -17.14 -6.49 -6.89
C SER A 76 -17.55 -6.10 -5.46
N SER A 77 -17.28 -6.99 -4.50
CA SER A 77 -17.41 -6.69 -3.07
C SER A 77 -16.20 -5.94 -2.51
N GLN A 78 -15.12 -5.86 -3.27
CA GLN A 78 -13.88 -5.20 -2.86
C GLN A 78 -14.03 -3.67 -2.94
N SER A 79 -13.59 -2.96 -1.90
CA SER A 79 -13.56 -1.50 -1.92
C SER A 79 -12.43 -0.98 -2.80
N LYS A 80 -12.53 0.29 -3.23
CA LYS A 80 -11.46 0.97 -3.98
C LYS A 80 -10.12 0.99 -3.21
N LEU A 81 -10.19 1.13 -1.87
CA LEU A 81 -9.01 1.08 -1.02
C LEU A 81 -8.40 -0.34 -1.01
N ALA A 82 -9.23 -1.37 -0.84
CA ALA A 82 -8.78 -2.76 -0.85
C ALA A 82 -8.17 -3.16 -2.20
N PHE A 83 -8.74 -2.68 -3.32
CA PHE A 83 -8.17 -2.86 -4.64
C PHE A 83 -6.76 -2.26 -4.75
N LEU A 84 -6.60 -0.97 -4.47
CA LEU A 84 -5.29 -0.31 -4.59
C LEU A 84 -4.27 -0.85 -3.59
N SER A 85 -4.71 -1.20 -2.37
CA SER A 85 -3.89 -1.89 -1.38
C SER A 85 -3.40 -3.23 -1.92
N GLY A 86 -4.31 -4.05 -2.46
CA GLY A 86 -3.99 -5.32 -3.09
C GLY A 86 -3.02 -5.16 -4.27
N LEU A 87 -3.28 -4.21 -5.16
CA LEU A 87 -2.42 -3.89 -6.30
C LEU A 87 -1.00 -3.50 -5.85
N SER A 88 -0.87 -2.62 -4.85
CA SER A 88 0.44 -2.19 -4.33
C SER A 88 1.31 -3.36 -3.84
N SER A 89 0.67 -4.42 -3.33
CA SER A 89 1.36 -5.56 -2.75
C SER A 89 2.17 -6.39 -3.77
N TRP A 90 1.91 -6.22 -5.07
CA TRP A 90 2.67 -6.84 -6.17
C TRP A 90 4.00 -6.13 -6.44
N PHE A 91 4.15 -4.89 -5.98
CA PHE A 91 5.28 -4.01 -6.30
C PHE A 91 6.22 -3.78 -5.12
N LYS A 92 6.36 -4.78 -4.23
CA LYS A 92 7.19 -4.65 -3.01
C LYS A 92 8.69 -4.55 -3.28
N LYS A 93 9.17 -5.03 -4.43
CA LYS A 93 10.60 -5.11 -4.72
C LYS A 93 11.20 -3.72 -5.04
N PRO A 94 12.49 -3.47 -4.73
CA PRO A 94 13.21 -2.24 -5.04
C PRO A 94 12.97 -1.64 -6.43
N GLU A 95 13.03 -2.48 -7.46
CA GLU A 95 12.88 -2.06 -8.85
C GLU A 95 11.49 -1.47 -9.18
N TYR A 96 10.48 -1.76 -8.34
CA TYR A 96 9.12 -1.28 -8.50
C TYR A 96 8.70 -0.26 -7.44
N TYR A 97 9.64 0.19 -6.60
CA TYR A 97 9.32 1.03 -5.45
C TYR A 97 8.58 2.32 -5.82
N LEU A 98 8.97 3.00 -6.91
CA LEU A 98 8.30 4.23 -7.35
C LEU A 98 6.85 3.98 -7.79
N ILE A 99 6.58 2.86 -8.46
CA ILE A 99 5.22 2.44 -8.83
C ILE A 99 4.40 2.17 -7.56
N ALA A 100 4.96 1.40 -6.62
CA ALA A 100 4.30 1.08 -5.37
C ALA A 100 3.96 2.36 -4.58
N LYS A 101 4.89 3.32 -4.52
CA LYS A 101 4.71 4.61 -3.84
C LYS A 101 3.53 5.40 -4.43
N LYS A 102 3.45 5.55 -5.75
CA LYS A 102 2.32 6.22 -6.44
C LYS A 102 0.97 5.55 -6.13
N ILE A 103 0.94 4.21 -6.08
CA ILE A 103 -0.28 3.46 -5.73
C ILE A 103 -0.67 3.70 -4.27
N LEU A 104 0.30 3.65 -3.34
CA LEU A 104 0.07 3.90 -1.91
C LEU A 104 -0.43 5.32 -1.65
N GLU A 105 0.16 6.32 -2.29
CA GLU A 105 -0.27 7.72 -2.18
C GLU A 105 -1.73 7.88 -2.62
N LYS A 106 -2.12 7.26 -3.73
CA LYS A 106 -3.53 7.27 -4.15
C LYS A 106 -4.43 6.55 -3.18
N ALA A 107 -4.03 5.37 -2.72
CA ALA A 107 -4.81 4.57 -1.77
C ALA A 107 -5.04 5.33 -0.46
N GLU A 108 -4.04 6.06 0.04
CA GLU A 108 -4.15 6.83 1.29
C GLU A 108 -5.27 7.88 1.23
N THR A 109 -5.51 8.50 0.06
CA THR A 109 -6.62 9.46 -0.14
C THR A 109 -8.03 8.87 0.03
N LEU A 110 -8.13 7.55 0.18
CA LEU A 110 -9.38 6.80 0.29
C LEU A 110 -9.60 6.22 1.69
N VAL A 111 -8.64 6.35 2.60
CA VAL A 111 -8.72 5.78 3.96
C VAL A 111 -9.98 6.23 4.69
N ASP A 112 -10.28 7.53 4.67
CA ASP A 112 -11.46 8.08 5.36
C ASP A 112 -12.78 7.79 4.62
N LYS A 113 -12.70 7.27 3.39
CA LYS A 113 -13.87 7.08 2.51
C LYS A 113 -14.34 5.63 2.44
N THR A 114 -13.52 4.67 2.83
CA THR A 114 -13.85 3.24 2.64
C THR A 114 -14.96 2.76 3.59
N GLY A 115 -15.02 3.29 4.82
CA GLY A 115 -15.93 2.82 5.87
C GLY A 115 -15.63 1.41 6.41
N ASN A 116 -14.82 0.61 5.72
CA ASN A 116 -14.38 -0.72 6.16
C ASN A 116 -13.02 -0.65 6.88
N ILE A 117 -13.03 -0.91 8.19
CA ILE A 117 -11.84 -0.85 9.04
C ILE A 117 -10.78 -1.89 8.68
N LEU A 118 -11.17 -3.07 8.18
CA LEU A 118 -10.20 -4.09 7.79
C LEU A 118 -9.46 -3.71 6.52
N ASP A 119 -10.13 -3.03 5.58
CA ASP A 119 -9.48 -2.49 4.38
C ASP A 119 -8.41 -1.45 4.76
N VAL A 120 -8.72 -0.58 5.74
CA VAL A 120 -7.74 0.38 6.28
C VAL A 120 -6.58 -0.34 6.97
N HIS A 121 -6.88 -1.35 7.78
CA HIS A 121 -5.87 -2.16 8.45
C HIS A 121 -4.93 -2.84 7.44
N PHE A 122 -5.46 -3.47 6.38
CA PHE A 122 -4.65 -4.12 5.36
C PHE A 122 -3.91 -3.12 4.46
N PHE A 123 -4.48 -1.94 4.21
CA PHE A 123 -3.76 -0.85 3.54
C PHE A 123 -2.49 -0.48 4.32
N TYR A 124 -2.60 -0.17 5.62
CA TYR A 124 -1.42 0.17 6.41
C TYR A 124 -0.44 -1.00 6.52
N GLN A 125 -0.91 -2.25 6.57
CA GLN A 125 -0.04 -3.43 6.48
C GLN A 125 0.83 -3.40 5.23
N ASN A 126 0.23 -3.19 4.05
CA ASN A 126 0.97 -3.15 2.79
C ASN A 126 1.91 -1.94 2.73
N LYS A 127 1.45 -0.77 3.20
CA LYS A 127 2.25 0.46 3.32
C LYS A 127 3.52 0.23 4.15
N ILE A 128 3.40 -0.41 5.32
CA ILE A 128 4.53 -0.79 6.19
C ILE A 128 5.52 -1.69 5.44
N GLN A 129 5.03 -2.76 4.81
CA GLN A 129 5.87 -3.75 4.17
C GLN A 129 6.66 -3.17 2.99
N ILE A 130 6.03 -2.32 2.18
CA ILE A 130 6.67 -1.65 1.04
C ILE A 130 7.73 -0.68 1.51
N TYR A 131 7.39 0.25 2.41
CA TYR A 131 8.36 1.25 2.85
C TYR A 131 9.51 0.65 3.67
N TYR A 132 9.24 -0.27 4.59
CA TYR A 132 10.31 -0.85 5.39
C TYR A 132 11.29 -1.68 4.56
N ARG A 133 10.81 -2.36 3.50
CA ARG A 133 11.67 -3.09 2.56
C ARG A 133 12.59 -2.16 1.77
N ASN A 134 12.13 -0.94 1.46
CA ASN A 134 12.84 0.05 0.66
C ASN A 134 13.49 1.17 1.49
N ARG A 135 13.63 0.97 2.80
CA ARG A 135 14.20 1.93 3.77
C ARG A 135 15.64 2.34 3.48
N ASP A 136 16.38 1.51 2.75
CA ASP A 136 17.79 1.74 2.40
C ASP A 136 17.91 2.43 1.01
N ILE A 137 16.79 2.65 0.32
CA ILE A 137 16.70 3.24 -1.04
C ILE A 137 16.17 4.67 -0.98
N ASP A 138 15.12 4.90 -0.19
CA ASP A 138 14.52 6.21 0.04
C ASP A 138 14.74 6.59 1.51
N SER A 139 15.44 7.71 1.73
CA SER A 139 15.79 8.19 3.08
C SER A 139 14.56 8.42 3.96
N ASN A 140 13.39 8.67 3.36
CA ASN A 140 12.13 8.87 4.09
C ASN A 140 11.37 7.56 4.31
N ALA A 141 11.74 6.45 3.67
CA ALA A 141 10.94 5.23 3.72
C ALA A 141 10.94 4.58 5.12
N LEU A 142 12.01 4.72 5.92
CA LEU A 142 11.96 4.25 7.32
C LEU A 142 10.93 5.03 8.15
N ASP A 143 10.86 6.34 7.98
CA ASP A 143 9.93 7.20 8.70
C ASP A 143 8.49 6.95 8.24
N LEU A 144 8.26 6.80 6.94
CA LEU A 144 6.96 6.44 6.38
C LEU A 144 6.48 5.06 6.87
N ALA A 145 7.38 4.07 6.97
CA ALA A 145 7.06 2.78 7.55
C ALA A 145 6.70 2.90 9.04
N THR A 146 7.43 3.72 9.79
CA THR A 146 7.18 3.99 11.21
C THR A 146 5.83 4.68 11.42
N GLN A 147 5.50 5.67 10.58
CA GLN A 147 4.21 6.34 10.59
C GLN A 147 3.08 5.36 10.27
N ALA A 148 3.23 4.54 9.23
CA ALA A 148 2.24 3.53 8.87
C ALA A 148 2.03 2.48 9.98
N CYS A 149 3.08 2.11 10.72
CA CYS A 149 2.94 1.25 11.90
C CYS A 149 2.05 1.91 12.97
N LYS A 150 2.29 3.19 13.26
CA LYS A 150 1.48 3.95 14.23
C LYS A 150 0.03 4.11 13.75
N GLN A 151 -0.18 4.38 12.47
CA GLN A 151 -1.52 4.48 11.86
C GLN A 151 -2.28 3.15 11.93
N GLN A 152 -1.61 2.02 11.70
CA GLN A 152 -2.24 0.70 11.85
C GLN A 152 -2.56 0.39 13.32
N ILE A 153 -1.65 0.72 14.24
CA ILE A 153 -1.85 0.53 15.68
C ILE A 153 -2.98 1.42 16.22
N SER A 154 -3.15 2.64 15.70
CA SER A 154 -4.22 3.52 16.20
C SER A 154 -5.64 2.99 15.96
N ILE A 155 -5.80 2.03 15.04
CA ILE A 155 -7.08 1.38 14.73
C ILE A 155 -7.13 -0.08 15.19
N SER A 156 -6.16 -0.53 16.00
CA SER A 156 -5.97 -1.94 16.31
C SER A 156 -7.14 -2.53 17.10
N LYS A 157 -7.75 -1.77 18.03
CA LYS A 157 -8.89 -2.26 18.81
C LYS A 157 -10.13 -2.47 17.94
N GLU A 158 -10.41 -1.55 17.03
CA GLU A 158 -11.50 -1.63 16.08
C GLU A 158 -11.28 -2.76 15.08
N ALA A 159 -10.05 -2.87 14.54
CA ALA A 159 -9.66 -3.94 13.65
C ALA A 159 -9.78 -5.31 14.32
N ALA A 160 -9.32 -5.46 15.58
CA ALA A 160 -9.45 -6.70 16.35
C ALA A 160 -10.91 -7.15 16.51
N LYS A 161 -11.83 -6.22 16.78
CA LYS A 161 -13.27 -6.50 16.85
C LYS A 161 -13.80 -6.96 15.49
N ALA A 162 -13.42 -6.29 14.41
CA ALA A 162 -13.83 -6.66 13.06
C ALA A 162 -13.29 -8.03 12.64
N PHE A 163 -12.02 -8.33 12.92
CA PHE A 163 -11.43 -9.65 12.69
C PHE A 163 -12.19 -10.77 13.40
N LYS A 164 -12.50 -10.60 14.69
CA LYS A 164 -13.26 -11.61 15.45
C LYS A 164 -14.67 -11.84 14.90
N LYS A 165 -15.28 -10.78 14.34
CA LYS A 165 -16.61 -10.85 13.73
C LYS A 165 -16.58 -11.61 12.40
N GLU A 166 -15.59 -11.32 11.55
CA GLU A 166 -15.50 -11.85 10.19
C GLU A 166 -14.84 -13.23 10.15
N PHE A 167 -13.77 -13.41 10.92
CA PHE A 167 -12.97 -14.62 10.97
C PHE A 167 -13.15 -15.25 12.36
N LYS A 168 -13.93 -16.33 12.45
CA LYS A 168 -14.06 -17.10 13.69
C LYS A 168 -12.70 -17.70 14.05
N GLY A 169 -11.99 -17.14 15.03
CA GLY A 169 -10.68 -17.64 15.44
C GLY A 169 -9.84 -16.65 16.22
N ASN A 170 -8.58 -17.03 16.44
CA ASN A 170 -7.58 -16.17 17.06
C ASN A 170 -7.21 -15.02 16.11
N LEU A 171 -6.88 -13.87 16.68
CA LEU A 171 -6.37 -12.74 15.90
C LEU A 171 -5.05 -13.14 15.20
N PRO A 172 -4.80 -12.64 13.98
CA PRO A 172 -3.53 -12.89 13.32
C PRO A 172 -2.38 -12.16 14.02
N GLU A 173 -1.16 -12.33 13.50
CA GLU A 173 -0.05 -11.47 13.87
C GLU A 173 -0.28 -10.05 13.33
N HIS A 174 -0.10 -9.03 14.18
CA HIS A 174 -0.31 -7.64 13.78
C HIS A 174 0.99 -7.00 13.27
N THR A 175 1.06 -6.74 11.96
CA THR A 175 2.24 -6.21 11.28
C THR A 175 2.78 -4.92 11.93
N GLY A 176 1.91 -3.96 12.27
CA GLY A 176 2.29 -2.68 12.86
C GLY A 176 3.01 -2.82 14.19
N TYR A 177 2.43 -3.52 15.18
CA TYR A 177 3.10 -3.83 16.44
C TYR A 177 4.45 -4.52 16.24
N LYS A 178 4.49 -5.57 15.43
CA LYS A 178 5.73 -6.33 15.20
C LYS A 178 6.82 -5.48 14.57
N GLN A 179 6.49 -4.76 13.50
CA GLN A 179 7.46 -3.98 12.75
C GLN A 179 7.93 -2.76 13.54
N LEU A 180 7.04 -2.10 14.29
CA LEU A 180 7.42 -0.99 15.15
C LEU A 180 8.33 -1.46 16.29
N ALA A 181 8.02 -2.60 16.92
CA ALA A 181 8.91 -3.19 17.92
C ALA A 181 10.30 -3.50 17.34
N ILE A 182 10.39 -4.01 16.10
CA ILE A 182 11.68 -4.25 15.44
C ILE A 182 12.44 -2.94 15.19
N ILE A 183 11.75 -1.89 14.73
CA ILE A 183 12.36 -0.57 14.49
C ILE A 183 12.89 0.02 15.81
N ARG A 184 12.10 -0.01 16.88
CA ARG A 184 12.49 0.51 18.19
C ARG A 184 13.64 -0.28 18.83
N ASP A 185 13.64 -1.61 18.70
CA ASP A 185 14.74 -2.46 19.17
C ASP A 185 16.06 -2.10 18.47
N LYS A 186 16.04 -1.86 17.15
CA LYS A 186 17.21 -1.39 16.38
C LYS A 186 17.67 0.01 16.82
N GLN A 187 16.74 0.86 17.22
CA GLN A 187 17.03 2.19 17.78
C GLN A 187 17.46 2.14 19.26
N LYS A 188 17.56 0.94 19.87
CA LYS A 188 17.85 0.72 21.29
C LYS A 188 16.82 1.35 22.24
N ASP A 189 15.63 1.67 21.73
CA ASP A 189 14.49 2.16 22.51
C ASP A 189 13.71 0.97 23.08
N TYR A 190 14.31 0.29 24.06
CA TYR A 190 13.76 -0.93 24.65
C TYR A 190 12.50 -0.68 25.48
N GLU A 191 12.36 0.52 26.05
CA GLU A 191 11.14 0.91 26.76
C GLU A 191 9.95 0.93 25.82
N SER A 192 10.08 1.53 24.63
CA SER A 192 9.03 1.45 23.61
C SER A 192 8.75 0.03 23.17
N VAL A 193 9.76 -0.83 22.99
CA VAL A 193 9.55 -2.25 22.63
C VAL A 193 8.66 -2.96 23.64
N ILE A 194 8.91 -2.74 24.93
CA ILE A 194 8.10 -3.31 26.02
C ILE A 194 6.67 -2.80 25.95
N GLN A 195 6.47 -1.48 25.81
CA GLN A 195 5.12 -0.90 25.76
C GLN A 195 4.31 -1.39 24.55
N ILE A 196 4.91 -1.38 23.36
CA ILE A 196 4.30 -1.85 22.11
C ILE A 196 3.89 -3.33 22.24
N SER A 197 4.79 -4.17 22.77
CA SER A 197 4.54 -5.62 22.91
C SER A 197 3.47 -5.91 23.96
N LYS A 198 3.45 -5.18 25.09
CA LYS A 198 2.40 -5.29 26.11
C LYS A 198 1.03 -4.90 25.56
N GLN A 199 0.95 -3.83 24.77
CA GLN A 199 -0.30 -3.40 24.15
C GLN A 199 -0.81 -4.45 23.15
N ALA A 200 0.06 -4.96 22.27
CA ALA A 200 -0.32 -6.01 21.32
C ALA A 200 -0.88 -7.25 22.04
N LYS A 201 -0.22 -7.67 23.12
CA LYS A 201 -0.65 -8.79 23.96
C LYS A 201 -1.99 -8.53 24.64
N SER A 202 -2.19 -7.35 25.23
CA SER A 202 -3.44 -7.03 25.94
C SER A 202 -4.64 -6.92 25.01
N GLU A 203 -4.43 -6.51 23.77
CA GLU A 203 -5.47 -6.50 22.72
C GLU A 203 -5.74 -7.89 22.12
N GLY A 204 -4.90 -8.88 22.44
CA GLY A 204 -5.05 -10.27 22.04
C GLY A 204 -4.52 -10.60 20.64
N TRP A 205 -3.71 -9.72 20.05
CA TRP A 205 -3.03 -10.00 18.78
C TRP A 205 -2.04 -11.15 18.96
N ASN A 206 -1.96 -12.06 17.99
CA ASN A 206 -1.00 -13.16 18.06
C ASN A 206 0.44 -12.65 17.82
N GLY A 207 1.43 -13.37 18.36
CA GLY A 207 2.85 -13.03 18.22
C GLY A 207 3.70 -13.48 19.40
N ASP A 208 5.02 -13.33 19.26
CA ASP A 208 6.02 -13.68 20.27
C ASP A 208 6.24 -12.57 21.32
N TRP A 209 5.15 -11.96 21.81
CA TRP A 209 5.19 -10.75 22.63
C TRP A 209 5.95 -10.92 23.94
N ASP A 210 5.74 -12.03 24.66
CA ASP A 210 6.44 -12.31 25.92
C ASP A 210 7.96 -12.40 25.72
N LYS A 211 8.37 -13.16 24.69
CA LYS A 211 9.78 -13.26 24.31
C LYS A 211 10.40 -11.92 23.93
N ARG A 212 9.64 -11.02 23.29
CA ARG A 212 10.10 -9.65 22.96
C ARG A 212 10.25 -8.80 24.21
N ILE A 213 9.29 -8.87 25.13
CA ILE A 213 9.32 -8.14 26.41
C ILE A 213 10.54 -8.58 27.22
N ASP A 214 10.74 -9.89 27.42
CA ASP A 214 11.85 -10.41 28.23
C ASP A 214 13.22 -9.99 27.67
N LYS A 215 13.39 -10.11 26.34
CA LYS A 215 14.63 -9.67 25.68
C LYS A 215 14.87 -8.16 25.82
N ALA A 216 13.82 -7.35 25.70
CA ALA A 216 13.94 -5.91 25.83
C ALA A 216 14.27 -5.49 27.27
N ILE A 217 13.70 -6.16 28.28
CA ILE A 217 14.05 -5.96 29.70
C ILE A 217 15.54 -6.27 29.94
N GLN A 218 16.01 -7.43 29.49
CA GLN A 218 17.42 -7.81 29.62
C GLN A 218 18.38 -6.81 28.96
N LYS A 219 18.02 -6.28 27.78
CA LYS A 219 18.84 -5.26 27.10
C LYS A 219 18.79 -3.91 27.82
N LEU A 220 17.65 -3.52 28.37
CA LEU A 220 17.47 -2.28 29.14
C LEU A 220 18.33 -2.29 30.41
N GLU A 221 18.34 -3.41 31.14
CA GLU A 221 19.18 -3.57 32.33
C GLU A 221 20.67 -3.48 32.01
N LYS A 222 21.10 -4.01 30.85
CA LYS A 222 22.50 -3.93 30.39
C LYS A 222 22.94 -2.53 30.00
N VAL A 223 22.03 -1.67 29.54
CA VAL A 223 22.34 -0.27 29.18
C VAL A 223 22.36 0.64 30.41
N LYS A 224 21.65 0.26 31.47
CA LYS A 224 21.62 1.01 32.75
C LYS A 224 22.80 0.68 33.68
N LYS A 225 23.57 -0.36 33.38
CA LYS A 225 24.84 -0.72 34.05
C LYS A 225 26.00 -0.07 33.33
#